data_AF-A0A1E5SRI5-F1
#
_entry.id   AF-A0A1E5SRI5-F1
#
_cell.length_a   1.000
_cell.length_b   1.000
_cell.length_c   1.000
_cell.angle_alpha   90.00
_cell.angle_beta   90.00
_cell.angle_gamma   90.00
#
_symmetry.space_group_name_H-M   'P 1'
#
loop_
_entity.id
_entity.type
_entity.pdbx_description
1 polymer ?
#
loop_
_entity_poly.entity_id
_entity_poly.type
_entity_poly.pdbx_seq_one_letter_code
_entity_poly.pdbx_strand_id
1 'polypeptide(L)'
;MKFKKSYLLILFSISLCLACQQDEDSELPVKQEVRREIVSSQDIPHIVDDLFNQLNLGNDQKRFSVNDGGQNITLDIDLDRILRTADSLGRETYSIQIENLSASPFTFYNLILKYNEQGEVFEPFVMRYVMDEEFIPEYLKTRSMSDFSGSVTKLILTKSSNNNSSSAAPDPSDPTAVLFSEECPFEEMIDGGGGSTAPGGNTGTSSSLVKVCELSMHEEVFYTLNCTPEGCDISSYERTPVYTRTCYYTYSNHTEVAGSSNECEEEGEIPILLPDGLILDSSLSLLPCSEQIILDLASKGDPLNWSAALKNDTHPEKNQKIGHISADILNFFNDSGTYNLSFQVGDAGKDNQGNDLNANTNRISKTNFMITLDEERLKNSTSLGLASTILHEAMHGYLSFSIYNGSEDPGTNQALQDLYNSLQPKKLDIVMTQHEFISDYVDAMAYSLSVWDDHKQDMSYYRKLSWGGLHETTAYQSLHNSKKYDIRDANEAERKNSNKAKGDSGC
;
A
#
# COMPACT_ATOMS: atom_id res chain seq x y z
N MET A 1 -56.44 -49.33 52.99
CA MET A 1 -55.57 -48.22 52.53
C MET A 1 -54.74 -48.66 51.32
N LYS A 2 -55.29 -48.64 50.10
CA LYS A 2 -54.55 -48.97 48.85
C LYS A 2 -54.74 -47.94 47.71
N PHE A 3 -55.41 -46.81 47.99
CA PHE A 3 -55.81 -45.84 46.96
C PHE A 3 -54.96 -44.56 46.87
N LYS A 4 -53.89 -44.40 47.68
CA LYS A 4 -53.09 -43.16 47.70
C LYS A 4 -51.84 -43.14 46.81
N LYS A 5 -51.42 -44.25 46.19
CA LYS A 5 -50.20 -44.28 45.35
C LYS A 5 -50.43 -43.89 43.88
N SER A 6 -51.64 -44.08 43.32
CA SER A 6 -51.91 -43.68 41.92
C SER A 6 -52.03 -42.17 41.72
N TYR A 7 -52.56 -41.42 42.69
CA TYR A 7 -52.69 -39.97 42.55
C TYR A 7 -51.35 -39.24 42.56
N LEU A 8 -50.35 -39.78 43.26
CA LEU A 8 -49.02 -39.18 43.31
C LEU A 8 -48.30 -39.30 41.95
N LEU A 9 -48.48 -40.42 41.24
CA LEU A 9 -47.90 -40.62 39.91
C LEU A 9 -48.55 -39.72 38.86
N ILE A 10 -49.87 -39.52 38.93
CA ILE A 10 -50.58 -38.63 38.00
C ILE A 10 -50.18 -37.16 38.23
N LEU A 11 -50.05 -36.73 39.48
CA LEU A 11 -49.56 -35.38 39.81
C LEU A 11 -48.10 -35.17 39.38
N PHE A 12 -47.24 -36.19 39.50
CA PHE A 12 -45.85 -36.11 39.06
C PHE A 12 -45.74 -36.05 37.52
N SER A 13 -46.55 -36.83 36.80
CA SER A 13 -46.60 -36.78 35.33
C SER A 13 -47.16 -35.45 34.80
N ILE A 14 -48.17 -34.86 35.45
CA ILE A 14 -48.69 -33.55 35.06
C ILE A 14 -47.67 -32.44 35.35
N SER A 15 -46.90 -32.55 36.44
CA SER A 15 -45.82 -31.60 36.75
C SER A 15 -44.64 -31.71 35.78
N LEU A 16 -44.35 -32.89 35.22
CA LEU A 16 -43.34 -33.07 34.16
C LEU A 16 -43.79 -32.49 32.81
N CYS A 17 -45.09 -32.53 32.49
CA CYS A 17 -45.61 -31.95 31.25
C CYS A 17 -45.68 -30.41 31.27
N LEU A 18 -45.70 -29.77 32.45
CA LEU A 18 -45.71 -28.31 32.60
C LEU A 18 -44.30 -27.70 32.76
N ALA A 19 -43.25 -28.53 32.88
CA ALA A 19 -41.86 -28.10 32.99
C ALA A 19 -41.11 -28.08 31.64
N CYS A 20 -41.77 -28.39 30.53
CA CYS A 20 -41.31 -27.96 29.21
C CYS A 20 -41.59 -26.47 29.08
N GLN A 21 -40.76 -25.65 29.72
CA GLN A 21 -40.59 -24.27 29.31
C GLN A 21 -40.22 -24.28 27.81
N GLN A 22 -40.83 -23.38 27.04
CA GLN A 22 -40.33 -23.03 25.72
C GLN A 22 -38.85 -22.69 25.91
N ASP A 23 -37.97 -23.52 25.35
CA ASP A 23 -36.62 -23.07 25.04
C ASP A 23 -36.85 -21.85 24.14
N GLU A 24 -36.58 -20.64 24.67
CA GLU A 24 -36.44 -19.46 23.84
C GLU A 24 -35.37 -19.85 22.82
N ASP A 25 -35.80 -20.06 21.58
CA ASP A 25 -34.92 -20.26 20.43
C ASP A 25 -33.92 -19.11 20.47
N SER A 26 -32.76 -19.42 21.03
CA SER A 26 -31.63 -18.52 21.08
C SER A 26 -31.16 -18.48 19.64
N GLU A 27 -31.76 -17.60 18.84
CA GLU A 27 -31.33 -17.34 17.48
C GLU A 27 -29.83 -17.05 17.59
N LEU A 28 -29.02 -18.02 17.15
CA LEU A 28 -27.57 -17.85 17.09
C LEU A 28 -27.37 -16.57 16.29
N PRO A 29 -26.56 -15.61 16.78
CA PRO A 29 -26.33 -14.37 16.09
C PRO A 29 -25.90 -14.73 14.67
N VAL A 30 -26.72 -14.32 13.68
CA VAL A 30 -26.44 -14.56 12.28
C VAL A 30 -25.11 -13.86 12.01
N LYS A 31 -24.06 -14.64 11.80
CA LYS A 31 -22.73 -14.12 11.44
C LYS A 31 -22.93 -13.34 10.15
N GLN A 32 -22.85 -12.00 10.23
CA GLN A 32 -22.95 -11.16 9.04
C GLN A 32 -21.75 -11.47 8.16
N GLU A 33 -21.98 -12.16 7.04
CA GLU A 33 -20.96 -12.39 6.05
C GLU A 33 -20.74 -11.09 5.27
N VAL A 34 -19.56 -10.49 5.42
CA VAL A 34 -19.14 -9.34 4.61
C VAL A 34 -18.38 -9.88 3.40
N ARG A 35 -18.88 -9.60 2.20
CA ARG A 35 -18.18 -9.93 0.95
C ARG A 35 -17.24 -8.79 0.59
N ARG A 36 -15.99 -9.10 0.26
CA ARG A 36 -14.98 -8.14 -0.19
C ARG A 36 -14.46 -8.54 -1.57
N GLU A 37 -14.35 -7.59 -2.50
CA GLU A 37 -13.80 -7.81 -3.83
C GLU A 37 -13.09 -6.58 -4.37
N ILE A 38 -11.98 -6.78 -5.10
CA ILE A 38 -11.30 -5.73 -5.85
C ILE A 38 -11.92 -5.69 -7.25
N VAL A 39 -12.40 -4.52 -7.66
CA VAL A 39 -13.02 -4.27 -8.96
C VAL A 39 -12.37 -3.07 -9.64
N SER A 40 -12.51 -2.96 -10.96
CA SER A 40 -12.08 -1.77 -11.72
C SER A 40 -13.27 -0.89 -12.10
N SER A 41 -13.01 0.37 -12.47
CA SER A 41 -14.05 1.27 -13.00
C SER A 41 -14.81 0.72 -14.21
N GLN A 42 -14.22 -0.19 -14.99
CA GLN A 42 -14.90 -0.83 -16.12
C GLN A 42 -15.96 -1.83 -15.66
N ASP A 43 -15.79 -2.42 -14.48
CA ASP A 43 -16.71 -3.41 -13.91
C ASP A 43 -17.92 -2.73 -13.24
N ILE A 44 -17.74 -1.49 -12.77
CA ILE A 44 -18.75 -0.73 -12.01
C ILE A 44 -18.93 0.73 -12.52
N PRO A 45 -19.25 0.94 -13.82
CA PRO A 45 -19.29 2.29 -14.40
C PRO A 45 -20.32 3.22 -13.73
N HIS A 46 -21.46 2.69 -13.29
CA HIS A 46 -22.50 3.48 -12.62
C HIS A 46 -22.04 4.05 -11.26
N ILE A 47 -21.18 3.33 -10.54
CA ILE A 47 -20.62 3.80 -9.26
C ILE A 47 -19.65 4.96 -9.50
N VAL A 48 -18.86 4.88 -10.57
CA VAL A 48 -17.95 5.96 -10.98
C VAL A 48 -18.72 7.19 -11.42
N ASP A 49 -19.81 7.01 -12.18
CA ASP A 49 -20.71 8.10 -12.57
C ASP A 49 -21.32 8.77 -11.34
N ASP A 50 -21.84 8.00 -10.38
CA ASP A 50 -22.38 8.53 -9.13
C ASP A 50 -21.32 9.30 -8.33
N LEU A 51 -20.12 8.73 -8.19
CA LEU A 51 -19.00 9.39 -7.52
C LEU A 51 -18.69 10.74 -8.16
N PHE A 52 -18.53 10.78 -9.48
CA PHE A 52 -18.20 11.99 -10.22
C PHE A 52 -19.32 13.01 -10.13
N ASN A 53 -20.58 12.59 -10.16
CA ASN A 53 -21.73 13.45 -9.93
C ASN A 53 -21.74 14.04 -8.51
N GLN A 54 -21.39 13.25 -7.49
CA GLN A 54 -21.30 13.73 -6.11
C GLN A 54 -20.16 14.75 -5.93
N LEU A 55 -19.03 14.53 -6.62
CA LEU A 55 -17.86 15.41 -6.59
C LEU A 55 -17.93 16.57 -7.59
N ASN A 56 -18.98 16.63 -8.42
CA ASN A 56 -19.12 17.58 -9.52
C ASN A 56 -17.92 17.57 -10.50
N LEU A 57 -17.42 16.37 -10.80
CA LEU A 57 -16.32 16.12 -11.74
C LEU A 57 -16.89 15.73 -13.12
N GLY A 58 -16.24 16.18 -14.18
CA GLY A 58 -16.51 15.67 -15.53
C GLY A 58 -15.97 14.25 -15.71
N ASN A 59 -16.50 13.51 -16.70
CA ASN A 59 -16.13 12.11 -16.96
C ASN A 59 -14.63 11.85 -17.21
N ASP A 60 -13.88 12.88 -17.62
CA ASP A 60 -12.43 12.79 -17.84
C ASP A 60 -11.60 13.42 -16.69
N GLN A 61 -12.25 14.01 -15.68
CA GLN A 61 -11.60 14.66 -14.55
C GLN A 61 -11.45 13.68 -13.39
N LYS A 62 -10.27 13.07 -13.28
CA LYS A 62 -9.91 12.21 -12.14
C LYS A 62 -9.30 12.98 -10.97
N ARG A 63 -9.23 14.31 -11.05
CA ARG A 63 -8.56 15.15 -10.05
C ARG A 63 -9.53 16.11 -9.40
N PHE A 64 -9.39 16.27 -8.10
CA PHE A 64 -10.12 17.26 -7.32
C PHE A 64 -9.21 17.85 -6.25
N SER A 65 -9.50 19.08 -5.82
CA SER A 65 -8.76 19.72 -4.74
C SER A 65 -9.59 19.70 -3.47
N VAL A 66 -8.94 19.55 -2.32
CA VAL A 66 -9.58 19.71 -1.02
C VAL A 66 -8.77 20.67 -0.15
N ASN A 67 -9.45 21.44 0.70
CA ASN A 67 -8.77 22.30 1.66
C ASN A 67 -8.46 21.50 2.93
N ASP A 68 -7.17 21.29 3.18
CA ASP A 68 -6.62 20.65 4.37
C ASP A 68 -5.78 21.69 5.13
N GLY A 69 -6.42 22.41 6.03
CA GLY A 69 -5.75 23.21 7.05
C GLY A 69 -5.31 24.56 6.51
N GLY A 70 -6.06 25.10 5.54
CA GLY A 70 -5.66 26.28 4.78
C GLY A 70 -4.71 25.97 3.63
N GLN A 71 -4.32 24.70 3.42
CA GLN A 71 -3.61 24.26 2.22
C GLN A 71 -4.58 23.58 1.27
N ASN A 72 -4.51 23.92 -0.01
CA ASN A 72 -5.23 23.17 -1.04
C ASN A 72 -4.36 21.99 -1.44
N ILE A 73 -4.83 20.77 -1.17
CA ILE A 73 -4.20 19.54 -1.62
C ILE A 73 -4.95 19.05 -2.87
N THR A 74 -4.20 18.68 -3.91
CA THR A 74 -4.75 18.10 -5.13
C THR A 74 -4.70 16.58 -5.00
N LEU A 75 -5.85 15.93 -5.19
CA LEU A 75 -6.01 14.49 -5.10
C LEU A 75 -6.32 13.91 -6.49
N ASP A 76 -5.63 12.84 -6.88
CA ASP A 76 -5.88 12.09 -8.12
C ASP A 76 -6.57 10.76 -7.77
N ILE A 77 -7.65 10.42 -8.47
CA ILE A 77 -8.48 9.24 -8.18
C ILE A 77 -7.97 8.05 -9.00
N ASP A 78 -7.50 7.01 -8.31
CA ASP A 78 -7.20 5.73 -8.94
C ASP A 78 -8.49 4.91 -9.12
N LEU A 79 -8.86 4.72 -10.38
CA LEU A 79 -10.07 4.01 -10.80
C LEU A 79 -9.78 2.60 -11.34
N ASP A 80 -8.53 2.18 -11.32
CA ASP A 80 -8.14 0.85 -11.78
C ASP A 80 -8.35 -0.19 -10.68
N ARG A 81 -8.35 0.25 -9.41
CA ARG A 81 -8.55 -0.59 -8.23
C ARG A 81 -9.49 0.04 -7.22
N ILE A 82 -10.61 -0.63 -7.00
CA ILE A 82 -11.65 -0.19 -6.08
C ILE A 82 -11.98 -1.38 -5.19
N LEU A 83 -11.84 -1.21 -3.87
CA LEU A 83 -12.24 -2.23 -2.91
C LEU A 83 -13.73 -2.07 -2.62
N ARG A 84 -14.53 -2.99 -3.17
CA ARG A 84 -15.95 -3.09 -2.89
C ARG A 84 -16.17 -4.02 -1.71
N THR A 85 -17.01 -3.59 -0.79
CA THR A 85 -17.54 -4.41 0.30
C THR A 85 -19.05 -4.37 0.29
N ALA A 86 -19.67 -5.52 0.51
CA ALA A 86 -21.12 -5.64 0.63
C ALA A 86 -21.45 -6.47 1.86
N ASP A 87 -22.36 -5.96 2.69
CA ASP A 87 -22.83 -6.70 3.87
C ASP A 87 -24.08 -7.53 3.57
N SER A 88 -24.52 -8.32 4.55
CA SER A 88 -25.69 -9.19 4.43
C SER A 88 -27.01 -8.44 4.26
N LEU A 89 -27.04 -7.12 4.51
CA LEU A 89 -28.19 -6.26 4.34
C LEU A 89 -28.23 -5.62 2.94
N GLY A 90 -27.19 -5.83 2.14
CA GLY A 90 -27.06 -5.25 0.80
C GLY A 90 -26.54 -3.82 0.81
N ARG A 91 -26.01 -3.33 1.94
CA ARG A 91 -25.27 -2.06 1.97
C ARG A 91 -23.91 -2.27 1.33
N GLU A 92 -23.52 -1.35 0.47
CA GLU A 92 -22.25 -1.45 -0.27
C GLU A 92 -21.35 -0.27 0.09
N THR A 93 -20.06 -0.54 0.31
CA THR A 93 -19.04 0.49 0.51
C THR A 93 -17.90 0.27 -0.46
N TYR A 94 -17.52 1.34 -1.13
CA TYR A 94 -16.42 1.40 -2.08
C TYR A 94 -15.31 2.26 -1.49
N SER A 95 -14.14 1.66 -1.31
CA SER A 95 -12.91 2.38 -0.97
C SER A 95 -12.05 2.49 -2.22
N ILE A 96 -11.79 3.74 -2.61
CA ILE A 96 -11.07 4.11 -3.82
C ILE A 96 -9.77 4.78 -3.40
N GLN A 97 -8.64 4.33 -3.93
CA GLN A 97 -7.36 4.95 -3.61
C GLN A 97 -7.33 6.33 -4.27
N ILE A 98 -6.88 7.32 -3.50
CA ILE A 98 -6.61 8.64 -4.05
C ILE A 98 -5.20 9.06 -3.67
N GLU A 99 -4.51 9.67 -4.62
CA GLU A 99 -3.10 10.02 -4.51
C GLU A 99 -2.95 11.52 -4.26
N ASN A 100 -2.14 11.87 -3.27
CA ASN A 100 -1.65 13.22 -3.09
C ASN A 100 -0.18 13.24 -3.51
N LEU A 101 0.11 13.79 -4.70
CA LEU A 101 1.46 13.86 -5.27
C LEU A 101 2.47 14.62 -4.40
N SER A 102 2.00 15.37 -3.40
CA SER A 102 2.84 16.13 -2.47
C SER A 102 2.85 15.54 -1.05
N ALA A 103 2.13 14.44 -0.79
CA ALA A 103 2.11 13.82 0.53
C ALA A 103 3.37 12.98 0.80
N SER A 104 3.64 12.77 2.10
CA SER A 104 4.61 11.76 2.53
C SER A 104 4.14 10.36 2.08
N PRO A 105 5.05 9.45 1.71
CA PRO A 105 4.71 8.04 1.39
C PRO A 105 4.03 7.29 2.54
N PHE A 106 4.18 7.79 3.77
CA PHE A 106 3.56 7.23 4.97
C PHE A 106 2.22 7.90 5.30
N THR A 107 1.72 8.71 4.37
CA THR A 107 0.38 9.29 4.37
C THR A 107 -0.35 8.83 3.13
N PHE A 108 -1.47 8.14 3.32
CA PHE A 108 -2.30 7.73 2.19
C PHE A 108 -3.77 8.03 2.44
N TYR A 109 -4.54 8.00 1.36
CA TYR A 109 -5.91 8.47 1.35
C TYR A 109 -6.83 7.46 0.66
N ASN A 110 -8.03 7.29 1.23
CA ASN A 110 -9.10 6.53 0.60
C ASN A 110 -10.34 7.40 0.46
N LEU A 111 -10.84 7.54 -0.76
CA LEU A 111 -12.14 8.12 -1.05
C LEU A 111 -13.20 7.05 -0.84
N ILE A 112 -14.12 7.31 0.08
CA ILE A 112 -15.16 6.38 0.49
C ILE A 112 -16.49 6.81 -0.11
N LEU A 113 -17.14 5.88 -0.80
CA LEU A 113 -18.50 6.02 -1.31
C LEU A 113 -19.36 4.88 -0.75
N LYS A 114 -20.47 5.23 -0.09
CA LYS A 114 -21.39 4.25 0.51
C LYS A 114 -22.73 4.26 -0.20
N TYR A 115 -23.40 3.10 -0.20
CA TYR A 115 -24.76 2.90 -0.66
C TYR A 115 -25.58 2.22 0.45
N ASN A 116 -26.83 2.65 0.63
CA ASN A 116 -27.76 1.98 1.52
C ASN A 116 -28.39 0.74 0.84
N GLU A 117 -29.25 0.03 1.58
CA GLU A 117 -29.95 -1.18 1.11
C GLU A 117 -30.86 -0.91 -0.10
N GLN A 118 -31.26 0.34 -0.31
CA GLN A 118 -32.09 0.79 -1.43
C GLN A 118 -31.28 1.23 -2.64
N GLY A 119 -29.93 1.20 -2.55
CA GLY A 119 -29.02 1.67 -3.60
C GLY A 119 -28.94 3.20 -3.68
N GLU A 120 -29.33 3.93 -2.63
CA GLU A 120 -29.13 5.37 -2.54
C GLU A 120 -27.71 5.67 -2.03
N VAL A 121 -27.07 6.62 -2.68
CA VAL A 121 -25.69 7.00 -2.43
C VAL A 121 -25.59 8.01 -1.26
N PHE A 122 -24.67 7.76 -0.33
CA PHE A 122 -24.32 8.70 0.74
C PHE A 122 -23.33 9.75 0.26
N GLU A 123 -23.16 10.84 1.01
CA GLU A 123 -22.15 11.86 0.72
C GLU A 123 -20.73 11.24 0.80
N PRO A 124 -19.91 11.36 -0.26
CA PRO A 124 -18.57 10.81 -0.24
C PRO A 124 -17.67 11.58 0.72
N PHE A 125 -16.71 10.88 1.30
CA PHE A 125 -15.71 11.48 2.19
C PHE A 125 -14.33 10.85 1.97
N VAL A 126 -13.28 11.55 2.35
CA VAL A 126 -11.91 11.05 2.28
C VAL A 126 -11.43 10.63 3.67
N MET A 127 -10.89 9.43 3.78
CA MET A 127 -10.13 8.98 4.94
C MET A 127 -8.65 9.21 4.67
N ARG A 128 -7.97 9.96 5.55
CA ARG A 128 -6.52 10.18 5.54
C ARG A 128 -5.89 9.36 6.65
N TYR A 129 -4.87 8.59 6.33
CA TYR A 129 -4.09 7.79 7.27
C TYR A 129 -2.67 8.35 7.29
N VAL A 130 -2.15 8.68 8.47
CA VAL A 130 -0.75 9.13 8.66
C VAL A 130 -0.10 8.18 9.65
N MET A 131 0.90 7.41 9.22
CA MET A 131 1.60 6.46 10.10
C MET A 131 2.54 7.18 11.08
N ASP A 132 2.66 6.63 12.29
CA ASP A 132 3.71 7.03 13.22
C ASP A 132 5.08 6.51 12.77
N GLU A 133 6.14 7.25 13.09
CA GLU A 133 7.52 6.87 12.74
C GLU A 133 7.91 5.46 13.24
N GLU A 134 7.37 5.04 14.39
CA GLU A 134 7.64 3.73 14.98
C GLU A 134 6.94 2.58 14.25
N PHE A 135 5.83 2.85 13.55
CA PHE A 135 5.05 1.85 12.83
C PHE A 135 5.57 1.60 11.41
N ILE A 136 6.19 2.62 10.79
CA ILE A 136 6.72 2.56 9.43
C ILE A 136 7.56 1.29 9.18
N PRO A 137 8.53 0.90 10.04
CA PRO A 137 9.34 -0.29 9.80
C PRO A 137 8.51 -1.59 9.76
N GLU A 138 7.51 -1.73 10.63
CA GLU A 138 6.65 -2.92 10.64
C GLU A 138 5.69 -2.92 9.46
N TYR A 139 5.17 -1.75 9.05
CA TYR A 139 4.37 -1.63 7.83
C TYR A 139 5.18 -1.98 6.58
N LEU A 140 6.40 -1.47 6.44
CA LEU A 140 7.28 -1.77 5.30
C LEU A 140 7.60 -3.26 5.22
N LYS A 141 7.70 -3.94 6.38
CA LYS A 141 7.98 -5.37 6.49
C LYS A 141 6.76 -6.25 6.23
N THR A 142 5.60 -5.89 6.78
CA THR A 142 4.39 -6.75 6.77
C THR A 142 3.39 -6.37 5.70
N ARG A 143 3.44 -5.14 5.20
CA ARG A 143 2.41 -4.50 4.37
C ARG A 143 1.01 -4.56 5.00
N SER A 144 0.97 -4.72 6.31
CA SER A 144 -0.26 -4.87 7.05
C SER A 144 -0.55 -3.59 7.82
N MET A 145 -1.82 -3.21 7.85
CA MET A 145 -2.33 -2.21 8.80
C MET A 145 -2.70 -2.83 10.14
N SER A 146 -2.37 -4.12 10.36
CA SER A 146 -2.50 -4.75 11.67
C SER A 146 -1.68 -3.96 12.68
N ASP A 147 -2.28 -3.68 13.83
CA ASP A 147 -1.68 -2.86 14.89
C ASP A 147 -1.23 -1.47 14.41
N PHE A 148 -1.94 -0.89 13.42
CA PHE A 148 -1.65 0.46 12.93
C PHE A 148 -1.48 1.46 14.08
N SER A 149 -0.30 2.10 14.11
CA SER A 149 -0.04 3.28 14.94
C SER A 149 0.08 4.49 14.03
N GLY A 150 -0.72 5.51 14.32
CA GLY A 150 -0.80 6.72 13.51
C GLY A 150 -2.06 7.52 13.79
N SER A 151 -2.35 8.47 12.92
CA SER A 151 -3.59 9.25 12.95
C SER A 151 -4.48 8.92 11.75
N VAL A 152 -5.79 8.87 12.00
CA VAL A 152 -6.83 8.69 10.96
C VAL A 152 -7.74 9.91 10.99
N THR A 153 -7.92 10.57 9.84
CA THR A 153 -8.76 11.78 9.72
C THR A 153 -9.82 11.59 8.65
N LYS A 154 -11.09 11.88 8.97
CA LYS A 154 -12.21 11.92 8.01
C LYS A 154 -12.37 13.35 7.49
N LEU A 155 -12.26 13.52 6.18
CA LEU A 155 -12.45 14.78 5.47
C LEU A 155 -13.80 14.73 4.74
N ILE A 156 -14.75 15.57 5.16
CA ILE A 156 -16.07 15.65 4.53
C ILE A 156 -15.97 16.57 3.31
N LEU A 157 -16.45 16.09 2.17
CA LEU A 157 -16.44 16.80 0.91
C LEU A 157 -17.73 17.60 0.77
N THR A 158 -17.76 18.85 1.23
CA THR A 158 -18.98 19.64 1.10
C THR A 158 -19.16 20.11 -0.34
N LYS A 159 -20.35 19.89 -0.90
CA LYS A 159 -20.73 20.50 -2.17
C LYS A 159 -20.68 22.02 -2.00
N SER A 160 -19.82 22.69 -2.77
CA SER A 160 -19.78 24.15 -2.83
C SER A 160 -21.18 24.65 -3.23
N SER A 161 -21.91 25.19 -2.26
CA SER A 161 -23.24 25.75 -2.48
C SER A 161 -23.08 26.95 -3.40
N ASN A 162 -23.50 26.78 -4.66
CA ASN A 162 -23.51 27.82 -5.69
C ASN A 162 -24.26 29.06 -5.17
N ASN A 163 -23.54 29.99 -4.55
CA ASN A 163 -24.04 31.32 -4.28
C ASN A 163 -24.12 32.07 -5.61
N ASN A 164 -25.34 32.42 -6.00
CA ASN A 164 -25.71 33.24 -7.15
C ASN A 164 -24.98 34.61 -7.16
N SER A 165 -23.72 34.67 -7.57
CA SER A 165 -23.06 35.90 -7.99
C SER A 165 -22.62 35.78 -9.44
N SER A 166 -23.36 36.47 -10.31
CA SER A 166 -23.08 36.63 -11.72
C SER A 166 -21.81 37.47 -11.92
N SER A 167 -20.65 36.82 -11.98
CA SER A 167 -19.43 37.36 -12.60
C SER A 167 -18.42 36.24 -12.87
N ALA A 168 -18.19 35.97 -14.16
CA ALA A 168 -17.26 34.99 -14.72
C ALA A 168 -17.52 33.52 -14.32
N ALA A 169 -17.22 32.60 -15.23
CA ALA A 169 -17.54 31.18 -15.10
C ALA A 169 -17.05 30.59 -13.76
N PRO A 170 -17.84 29.73 -13.07
CA PRO A 170 -17.33 28.97 -11.95
C PRO A 170 -16.18 28.09 -12.46
N ASP A 171 -15.01 28.25 -11.86
CA ASP A 171 -13.84 27.40 -12.12
C ASP A 171 -14.18 25.98 -11.67
N PRO A 172 -14.04 24.94 -12.51
CA PRO A 172 -14.32 23.54 -12.17
C PRO A 172 -13.35 22.94 -11.12
N SER A 173 -12.77 23.75 -10.24
CA SER A 173 -11.62 23.39 -9.40
C SER A 173 -11.87 23.36 -7.89
N ASP A 174 -13.09 23.66 -7.39
CA ASP A 174 -13.24 23.94 -5.95
C ASP A 174 -14.42 23.24 -5.24
N PRO A 175 -14.35 21.90 -5.03
CA PRO A 175 -15.00 21.29 -3.89
C PRO A 175 -14.29 21.76 -2.61
N THR A 176 -15.02 22.47 -1.75
CA THR A 176 -14.47 22.89 -0.45
C THR A 176 -14.61 21.73 0.53
N ALA A 177 -13.50 21.12 0.92
CA ALA A 177 -13.50 20.25 2.09
C ALA A 177 -13.55 21.10 3.35
N VAL A 178 -14.42 20.72 4.28
CA VAL A 178 -14.39 21.25 5.64
C VAL A 178 -13.54 20.30 6.45
N LEU A 179 -12.41 20.80 6.94
CA LEU A 179 -11.63 20.08 7.94
C LEU A 179 -12.45 19.95 9.21
N PHE A 180 -12.75 18.73 9.59
CA PHE A 180 -13.01 18.39 10.98
C PHE A 180 -11.72 17.83 11.55
N SER A 181 -10.98 18.66 12.31
CA SER A 181 -10.09 18.13 13.33
C SER A 181 -10.96 17.78 14.54
N GLU A 182 -11.52 16.57 14.51
CA GLU A 182 -12.41 15.96 15.50
C GLU A 182 -13.75 16.68 15.80
N GLU A 183 -14.65 15.94 16.47
CA GLU A 183 -15.99 16.32 16.96
C GLU A 183 -17.19 16.03 16.00
N CYS A 184 -17.78 14.82 16.07
CA CYS A 184 -19.24 14.65 15.83
C CYS A 184 -19.94 15.39 16.98
N PRO A 185 -20.68 16.50 16.77
CA PRO A 185 -21.39 17.15 17.85
C PRO A 185 -22.62 16.31 18.22
N PHE A 186 -22.65 15.77 19.44
CA PHE A 186 -23.90 15.38 20.10
C PHE A 186 -24.19 16.44 21.15
N GLU A 187 -25.09 17.37 20.86
CA GLU A 187 -25.77 18.12 21.91
C GLU A 187 -26.84 17.21 22.53
N GLU A 188 -26.61 16.72 23.74
CA GLU A 188 -27.73 16.59 24.67
C GLU A 188 -27.88 17.93 25.37
N MET A 189 -28.95 18.66 25.02
CA MET A 189 -29.39 19.79 25.82
C MET A 189 -29.74 19.27 27.22
N ILE A 190 -28.81 19.42 28.17
CA ILE A 190 -29.15 19.42 29.58
C ILE A 190 -29.90 20.73 29.82
N ASP A 191 -31.23 20.65 29.88
CA ASP A 191 -32.12 21.75 30.24
C ASP A 191 -31.85 22.18 31.70
N GLY A 192 -30.83 23.01 31.87
CA GLY A 192 -30.48 23.69 33.10
C GLY A 192 -31.38 24.90 33.28
N GLY A 193 -32.58 24.67 33.80
CA GLY A 193 -33.54 25.73 34.08
C GLY A 193 -33.00 26.84 34.99
N GLY A 194 -33.36 28.08 34.64
CA GLY A 194 -33.57 29.18 35.60
C GLY A 194 -32.58 30.33 35.54
N GLY A 195 -33.02 31.48 35.00
CA GLY A 195 -32.33 32.75 35.24
C GLY A 195 -32.63 33.85 34.22
N SER A 196 -33.73 34.56 34.41
CA SER A 196 -34.07 35.78 33.68
C SER A 196 -33.19 36.96 34.12
N THR A 197 -32.39 37.56 33.23
CA THR A 197 -32.12 39.01 33.20
C THR A 197 -31.37 39.51 31.95
N ALA A 198 -31.97 40.53 31.32
CA ALA A 198 -31.42 41.72 30.64
C ALA A 198 -30.58 41.61 29.32
N PRO A 199 -30.80 42.54 28.35
CA PRO A 199 -30.08 42.59 27.09
C PRO A 199 -28.81 43.43 27.20
N GLY A 200 -27.64 42.80 27.05
CA GLY A 200 -26.35 43.48 26.95
C GLY A 200 -25.38 42.62 26.15
N GLY A 201 -25.05 43.06 24.93
CA GLY A 201 -24.20 42.33 24.00
C GLY A 201 -22.81 42.08 24.59
N ASN A 202 -22.48 40.80 24.77
CA ASN A 202 -21.13 40.35 25.10
C ASN A 202 -20.89 39.07 24.31
N THR A 203 -19.83 39.04 23.50
CA THR A 203 -19.36 37.84 22.80
C THR A 203 -18.75 36.90 23.84
N GLY A 204 -19.58 36.12 24.50
CA GLY A 204 -19.16 35.10 25.45
C GLY A 204 -18.53 33.93 24.70
N THR A 205 -17.26 33.65 24.99
CA THR A 205 -16.63 32.37 24.69
C THR A 205 -17.31 31.30 25.54
N SER A 206 -18.20 30.51 24.95
CA SER A 206 -18.75 29.31 25.56
C SER A 206 -17.73 28.18 25.41
N SER A 207 -17.29 27.63 26.53
CA SER A 207 -16.54 26.38 26.57
C SER A 207 -17.53 25.22 26.51
N SER A 208 -17.45 24.42 25.46
CA SER A 208 -18.29 23.24 25.26
C SER A 208 -17.57 21.99 25.76
N LEU A 209 -18.33 21.06 26.36
CA LEU A 209 -17.84 19.71 26.69
C LEU A 209 -17.78 18.90 25.39
N VAL A 210 -16.57 18.50 25.03
CA VAL A 210 -16.25 17.72 23.83
C VAL A 210 -16.04 16.28 24.23
N LYS A 211 -16.73 15.35 23.56
CA LYS A 211 -16.50 13.92 23.73
C LYS A 211 -15.42 13.46 22.75
N VAL A 212 -14.22 13.19 23.26
CA VAL A 212 -13.10 12.60 22.52
C VAL A 212 -13.30 11.10 22.50
N CYS A 213 -13.08 10.47 21.35
CA CYS A 213 -13.16 9.02 21.23
C CYS A 213 -11.90 8.49 20.55
N GLU A 214 -11.14 7.70 21.28
CA GLU A 214 -10.00 6.98 20.76
C GLU A 214 -10.48 5.71 20.07
N LEU A 215 -10.17 5.56 18.79
CA LEU A 215 -10.30 4.28 18.09
C LEU A 215 -9.05 3.45 18.39
N SER A 216 -9.27 2.27 18.91
CA SER A 216 -8.24 1.27 19.19
C SER A 216 -8.56 0.05 18.34
N MET A 217 -7.64 -0.33 17.47
CA MET A 217 -7.75 -1.55 16.68
C MET A 217 -7.23 -2.72 17.51
N HIS A 218 -7.96 -3.82 17.56
CA HIS A 218 -7.52 -5.06 18.19
C HIS A 218 -7.97 -6.26 17.34
N GLU A 219 -7.22 -7.35 17.40
CA GLU A 219 -7.56 -8.56 16.65
C GLU A 219 -8.61 -9.39 17.40
N GLU A 220 -9.70 -9.74 16.71
CA GLU A 220 -10.52 -10.88 17.09
C GLU A 220 -10.09 -12.11 16.30
N VAL A 221 -9.77 -13.19 17.01
CA VAL A 221 -9.40 -14.47 16.42
C VAL A 221 -10.62 -15.37 16.42
N PHE A 222 -11.13 -15.69 15.23
CA PHE A 222 -12.24 -16.62 15.07
C PHE A 222 -11.71 -18.04 14.83
N TYR A 223 -12.14 -18.99 15.65
CA TYR A 223 -11.82 -20.41 15.49
C TYR A 223 -13.01 -21.13 14.86
N THR A 224 -12.77 -21.82 13.74
CA THR A 224 -13.76 -22.78 13.23
C THR A 224 -13.47 -24.16 13.80
N LEU A 225 -14.42 -24.70 14.58
CA LEU A 225 -14.34 -26.02 15.17
C LEU A 225 -15.16 -27.02 14.34
N ASN A 226 -14.49 -27.99 13.75
CA ASN A 226 -15.13 -29.13 13.12
C ASN A 226 -15.27 -30.26 14.14
N CYS A 227 -16.47 -30.42 14.65
CA CYS A 227 -16.80 -31.44 15.64
C CYS A 227 -17.32 -32.72 14.98
N THR A 228 -16.74 -33.84 15.36
CA THR A 228 -17.23 -35.20 15.11
C THR A 228 -17.61 -35.85 16.44
N PRO A 229 -18.35 -36.98 16.44
CA PRO A 229 -18.62 -37.74 17.66
C PRO A 229 -17.36 -38.20 18.42
N GLU A 230 -16.21 -38.20 17.77
CA GLU A 230 -14.92 -38.63 18.32
C GLU A 230 -14.08 -37.48 18.88
N GLY A 231 -14.45 -36.22 18.61
CA GLY A 231 -13.75 -35.01 19.07
C GLY A 231 -13.95 -33.80 18.14
N CYS A 232 -13.48 -32.63 18.57
CA CYS A 232 -13.49 -31.41 17.75
C CYS A 232 -12.06 -31.00 17.40
N ASP A 233 -11.83 -30.76 16.10
CA ASP A 233 -10.58 -30.21 15.58
C ASP A 233 -10.78 -28.79 15.09
N ILE A 234 -9.78 -27.92 15.29
CA ILE A 234 -9.77 -26.56 14.76
C ILE A 234 -9.36 -26.63 13.29
N SER A 235 -10.23 -26.19 12.37
CA SER A 235 -10.00 -26.32 10.92
C SER A 235 -9.43 -25.08 10.24
N SER A 236 -9.64 -23.89 10.82
CA SER A 236 -9.12 -22.63 10.29
C SER A 236 -9.17 -21.54 11.36
N TYR A 237 -8.28 -20.55 11.22
CA TYR A 237 -8.33 -19.30 11.93
C TYR A 237 -8.48 -18.15 10.93
N GLU A 238 -9.38 -17.23 11.24
CA GLU A 238 -9.55 -15.97 10.53
C GLU A 238 -9.22 -14.86 11.53
N ARG A 239 -8.30 -13.96 11.15
CA ARG A 239 -7.96 -12.77 11.95
C ARG A 239 -8.64 -11.59 11.29
N THR A 240 -9.55 -10.96 12.02
CA THR A 240 -10.22 -9.76 11.55
C THR A 240 -9.85 -8.61 12.48
N PRO A 241 -9.29 -7.51 11.95
CA PRO A 241 -9.09 -6.31 12.76
C PRO A 241 -10.46 -5.74 13.14
N VAL A 242 -10.70 -5.58 14.44
CA VAL A 242 -11.92 -5.00 15.00
C VAL A 242 -11.56 -3.67 15.67
N TYR A 243 -12.39 -2.66 15.46
CA TYR A 243 -12.20 -1.35 16.08
C TYR A 243 -13.03 -1.23 17.35
N THR A 244 -12.38 -1.01 18.49
CA THR A 244 -13.04 -0.56 19.73
C THR A 244 -12.91 0.94 19.87
N ARG A 245 -14.03 1.58 20.19
CA ARG A 245 -14.10 3.03 20.45
C ARG A 245 -14.20 3.27 21.95
N THR A 246 -13.19 3.92 22.53
CA THR A 246 -13.23 4.35 23.94
C THR A 246 -13.40 5.86 23.99
N CYS A 247 -14.44 6.36 24.65
CA CYS A 247 -14.74 7.79 24.70
C CYS A 247 -14.63 8.41 26.09
N TYR A 248 -14.08 9.62 26.17
CA TYR A 248 -14.01 10.47 27.36
C TYR A 248 -14.36 11.93 27.02
N TYR A 249 -14.57 12.77 28.03
CA TYR A 249 -14.96 14.19 27.84
C TYR A 249 -13.79 15.15 28.16
N THR A 250 -13.59 16.16 27.32
CA THR A 250 -12.66 17.29 27.48
C THR A 250 -13.36 18.62 27.16
N TYR A 251 -12.70 19.78 27.31
CA TYR A 251 -13.30 21.11 27.03
C TYR A 251 -12.65 21.78 25.81
N SER A 252 -13.46 22.28 24.86
CA SER A 252 -13.02 23.09 23.71
C SER A 252 -13.86 24.36 23.53
N ASN A 253 -13.33 25.35 22.82
CA ASN A 253 -14.03 26.61 22.49
C ASN A 253 -14.26 26.68 20.96
N HIS A 254 -15.51 26.59 20.48
CA HIS A 254 -15.85 26.69 19.05
C HIS A 254 -17.05 27.62 18.78
N THR A 255 -17.13 28.10 17.53
CA THR A 255 -18.25 28.89 16.94
C THR A 255 -19.06 28.00 16.00
N GLU A 256 -20.34 27.81 16.29
CA GLU A 256 -21.24 26.86 15.62
C GLU A 256 -21.72 27.29 14.23
N VAL A 257 -21.91 26.30 13.35
CA VAL A 257 -22.68 26.39 12.09
C VAL A 257 -23.88 25.45 12.22
N ALA A 258 -25.11 25.97 12.06
CA ALA A 258 -26.34 25.21 12.22
C ALA A 258 -26.71 24.45 10.93
N GLY A 259 -26.88 23.11 11.00
CA GLY A 259 -27.60 22.38 9.96
C GLY A 259 -27.29 20.90 9.67
N SER A 260 -26.40 20.18 10.36
CA SER A 260 -26.14 18.76 10.02
C SER A 260 -27.01 17.80 10.84
N SER A 261 -27.74 16.92 10.15
CA SER A 261 -28.40 15.75 10.76
C SER A 261 -27.37 14.81 11.39
N ASN A 262 -27.71 14.23 12.54
CA ASN A 262 -26.89 13.24 13.26
C ASN A 262 -26.79 11.93 12.45
N GLU A 263 -25.80 11.82 11.57
CA GLU A 263 -25.51 10.62 10.78
C GLU A 263 -24.53 9.63 11.45
N CYS A 264 -24.10 9.87 12.69
CA CYS A 264 -23.07 9.04 13.35
C CYS A 264 -23.61 7.71 13.97
N GLU A 265 -24.82 7.21 13.65
CA GLU A 265 -25.47 6.11 14.41
C GLU A 265 -25.41 4.68 13.84
N GLU A 266 -25.00 4.42 12.59
CA GLU A 266 -24.77 3.02 12.13
C GLU A 266 -23.67 2.92 11.06
N GLU A 267 -22.44 3.33 11.40
CA GLU A 267 -21.32 3.18 10.46
C GLU A 267 -20.83 1.72 10.47
N GLY A 268 -21.25 0.94 9.46
CA GLY A 268 -20.62 -0.34 9.11
C GLY A 268 -19.12 -0.19 8.83
N GLU A 269 -18.39 -1.32 8.81
CA GLU A 269 -16.93 -1.34 8.58
C GLU A 269 -16.54 -0.53 7.33
N ILE A 270 -15.60 0.40 7.48
CA ILE A 270 -15.01 1.13 6.35
C ILE A 270 -13.81 0.30 5.86
N PRO A 271 -13.89 -0.27 4.64
CA PRO A 271 -12.75 -0.97 4.07
C PRO A 271 -11.59 0.00 3.80
N ILE A 272 -10.37 -0.46 4.02
CA ILE A 272 -9.14 0.29 3.70
C ILE A 272 -8.56 -0.32 2.43
N LEU A 273 -8.39 0.50 1.40
CA LEU A 273 -7.63 0.13 0.21
C LEU A 273 -6.20 0.64 0.39
N LEU A 274 -5.27 -0.28 0.64
CA LEU A 274 -3.87 0.09 0.84
C LEU A 274 -3.25 0.64 -0.44
N PRO A 275 -2.39 1.68 -0.35
CA PRO A 275 -1.69 2.19 -1.49
C PRO A 275 -0.79 1.11 -2.07
N ASP A 276 -0.75 1.05 -3.39
CA ASP A 276 0.21 0.18 -4.04
C ASP A 276 1.63 0.69 -3.80
N GLY A 277 2.44 -0.20 -3.22
CA GLY A 277 3.88 -0.05 -3.07
C GLY A 277 4.59 -1.16 -3.81
N LEU A 278 5.79 -1.51 -3.37
CA LEU A 278 6.52 -2.66 -3.88
C LEU A 278 5.67 -3.94 -3.73
N ILE A 279 5.12 -4.45 -4.83
CA ILE A 279 4.14 -5.55 -4.80
C ILE A 279 4.90 -6.87 -4.89
N LEU A 280 4.97 -7.59 -3.78
CA LEU A 280 5.51 -8.95 -3.76
C LEU A 280 4.37 -9.92 -4.07
N ASP A 281 4.39 -10.54 -5.25
CA ASP A 281 3.38 -11.53 -5.63
C ASP A 281 3.44 -12.75 -4.69
N SER A 282 2.28 -13.38 -4.45
CA SER A 282 2.18 -14.58 -3.61
C SER A 282 3.10 -15.73 -4.06
N SER A 283 3.50 -15.80 -5.33
CA SER A 283 4.51 -16.74 -5.82
C SER A 283 5.87 -16.60 -5.14
N LEU A 284 6.23 -15.43 -4.60
CA LEU A 284 7.45 -15.24 -3.83
C LEU A 284 7.39 -15.93 -2.47
N SER A 285 6.19 -16.15 -1.91
CA SER A 285 6.02 -16.93 -0.69
C SER A 285 6.45 -18.40 -0.85
N LEU A 286 6.55 -18.87 -2.11
CA LEU A 286 7.10 -20.20 -2.42
C LEU A 286 8.62 -20.26 -2.18
N LEU A 287 9.31 -19.11 -2.13
CA LEU A 287 10.75 -18.99 -1.91
C LEU A 287 11.06 -17.79 -0.98
N PRO A 288 10.82 -17.91 0.34
CA PRO A 288 10.86 -16.79 1.30
C PRO A 288 12.17 -15.98 1.34
N CYS A 289 13.27 -16.57 0.90
CA CYS A 289 14.56 -15.89 0.82
C CYS A 289 14.62 -14.81 -0.26
N SER A 290 13.91 -14.92 -1.39
CA SER A 290 13.91 -13.84 -2.39
C SER A 290 13.20 -12.60 -1.88
N GLU A 291 12.10 -12.77 -1.15
CA GLU A 291 11.41 -11.69 -0.45
C GLU A 291 12.35 -10.99 0.54
N GLN A 292 13.06 -11.75 1.39
CA GLN A 292 14.01 -11.16 2.33
C GLN A 292 15.15 -10.43 1.63
N ILE A 293 15.66 -10.93 0.49
CA ILE A 293 16.69 -10.25 -0.29
C ILE A 293 16.17 -8.90 -0.81
N ILE A 294 14.95 -8.85 -1.32
CA ILE A 294 14.34 -7.62 -1.83
C ILE A 294 14.17 -6.59 -0.69
N LEU A 295 13.64 -7.03 0.46
CA LEU A 295 13.47 -6.18 1.64
C LEU A 295 14.83 -5.69 2.18
N ASP A 296 15.84 -6.55 2.21
CA ASP A 296 17.20 -6.19 2.61
C ASP A 296 17.83 -5.20 1.64
N LEU A 297 17.64 -5.36 0.32
CA LEU A 297 18.15 -4.41 -0.68
C LEU A 297 17.50 -3.02 -0.57
N ALA A 298 16.26 -2.96 -0.10
CA ALA A 298 15.51 -1.72 0.14
C ALA A 298 15.89 -1.04 1.47
N SER A 299 16.24 -1.83 2.50
CA SER A 299 16.39 -1.35 3.88
C SER A 299 17.82 -1.33 4.43
N LYS A 300 18.73 -2.18 3.92
CA LYS A 300 20.12 -2.23 4.41
C LYS A 300 20.91 -1.07 3.82
N GLY A 301 21.36 -0.18 4.70
CA GLY A 301 22.36 0.84 4.36
C GLY A 301 22.12 2.15 5.10
N ASP A 302 23.19 2.74 5.62
CA ASP A 302 23.18 4.10 6.12
C ASP A 302 23.33 5.05 4.91
N PRO A 303 22.33 5.88 4.55
CA PRO A 303 22.33 6.68 3.32
C PRO A 303 23.51 7.67 3.21
N LEU A 304 24.37 7.78 4.23
CA LEU A 304 25.30 8.91 4.37
C LEU A 304 26.79 8.55 4.61
N ASN A 305 27.22 7.28 4.73
CA ASN A 305 28.57 6.99 5.27
C ASN A 305 29.61 6.39 4.30
N TRP A 306 29.70 6.91 3.07
CA TRP A 306 30.66 6.47 2.04
C TRP A 306 32.12 6.91 2.28
N SER A 307 32.37 8.01 3.01
CA SER A 307 33.70 8.64 3.06
C SER A 307 34.82 7.80 3.71
N ALA A 308 34.46 6.72 4.42
CA ALA A 308 35.41 5.82 5.07
C ALA A 308 35.90 4.67 4.17
N ALA A 309 35.08 4.19 3.22
CA ALA A 309 35.34 2.97 2.45
C ALA A 309 36.36 3.16 1.30
N LEU A 310 36.51 4.39 0.78
CA LEU A 310 37.39 4.68 -0.36
C LEU A 310 38.81 5.15 -0.01
N LYS A 311 39.21 5.20 1.27
CA LYS A 311 40.55 5.70 1.65
C LYS A 311 41.72 4.86 1.10
N ASN A 312 41.46 3.70 0.50
CA ASN A 312 42.48 2.78 -0.02
C ASN A 312 42.46 2.57 -1.55
N ASP A 313 41.58 3.21 -2.33
CA ASP A 313 41.57 3.03 -3.80
C ASP A 313 42.17 4.25 -4.52
N THR A 314 43.22 4.03 -5.31
CA THR A 314 44.12 5.06 -5.88
C THR A 314 43.59 5.72 -7.16
N HIS A 315 42.28 5.78 -7.37
CA HIS A 315 41.65 6.40 -8.54
C HIS A 315 40.86 7.66 -8.15
N PRO A 316 41.48 8.86 -8.18
CA PRO A 316 40.92 10.08 -7.58
C PRO A 316 39.97 10.90 -8.48
N GLU A 317 39.43 10.35 -9.57
CA GLU A 317 38.65 11.14 -10.53
C GLU A 317 37.21 10.64 -10.68
N LYS A 318 36.39 10.95 -9.66
CA LYS A 318 34.95 11.30 -9.69
C LYS A 318 34.37 11.08 -8.29
N ASN A 319 34.54 12.07 -7.41
CA ASN A 319 33.88 12.13 -6.10
C ASN A 319 32.38 12.46 -6.25
N GLN A 320 31.64 11.64 -7.01
CA GLN A 320 30.19 11.64 -6.95
C GLN A 320 29.82 10.76 -5.75
N LYS A 321 28.90 11.24 -4.89
CA LYS A 321 28.32 10.41 -3.84
C LYS A 321 27.57 9.28 -4.55
N ILE A 322 28.18 8.11 -4.60
CA ILE A 322 27.52 6.91 -5.12
C ILE A 322 26.71 6.38 -3.94
N GLY A 323 25.42 6.68 -3.95
CA GLY A 323 24.46 6.20 -2.97
C GLY A 323 24.22 4.69 -3.08
N HIS A 324 23.52 4.14 -2.09
CA HIS A 324 23.03 2.77 -2.11
C HIS A 324 21.86 2.68 -3.11
N ILE A 325 22.19 2.67 -4.41
CA ILE A 325 21.22 2.84 -5.50
C ILE A 325 20.09 1.80 -5.47
N SER A 326 20.32 0.61 -4.91
CA SER A 326 19.24 -0.37 -4.72
C SER A 326 18.17 0.14 -3.76
N ALA A 327 18.56 0.73 -2.64
CA ALA A 327 17.60 1.32 -1.70
C ALA A 327 16.92 2.52 -2.33
N ASP A 328 17.66 3.40 -3.00
CA ASP A 328 17.08 4.58 -3.65
C ASP A 328 15.99 4.19 -4.68
N ILE A 329 16.25 3.17 -5.51
CA ILE A 329 15.30 2.70 -6.53
C ILE A 329 14.11 1.97 -5.91
N LEU A 330 14.37 1.01 -5.01
CA LEU A 330 13.29 0.21 -4.43
C LEU A 330 12.40 1.08 -3.54
N ASN A 331 12.99 2.01 -2.78
CA ASN A 331 12.26 3.00 -1.99
C ASN A 331 11.54 3.99 -2.88
N PHE A 332 12.10 4.42 -4.03
CA PHE A 332 11.36 5.25 -4.98
C PHE A 332 10.01 4.62 -5.37
N PHE A 333 10.01 3.35 -5.80
CA PHE A 333 8.76 2.67 -6.15
C PHE A 333 7.86 2.45 -4.94
N ASN A 334 8.47 2.08 -3.81
CA ASN A 334 7.75 1.89 -2.55
C ASN A 334 7.03 3.15 -2.06
N ASP A 335 7.67 4.30 -2.24
CA ASP A 335 7.27 5.58 -1.68
C ASP A 335 6.48 6.41 -2.69
N SER A 336 6.43 6.01 -3.95
CA SER A 336 5.82 6.84 -5.00
C SER A 336 4.32 7.00 -4.86
N GLY A 337 3.61 6.02 -4.28
CA GLY A 337 2.14 5.97 -4.24
C GLY A 337 1.44 5.83 -5.60
N THR A 338 2.15 6.13 -6.70
CA THR A 338 1.66 6.14 -8.09
C THR A 338 2.32 5.06 -8.96
N TYR A 339 3.56 4.67 -8.66
CA TYR A 339 4.39 3.80 -9.47
C TYR A 339 4.75 2.51 -8.75
N ASN A 340 4.43 1.38 -9.38
CA ASN A 340 4.57 0.07 -8.77
C ASN A 340 5.70 -0.71 -9.43
N LEU A 341 6.59 -1.24 -8.60
CA LEU A 341 7.51 -2.30 -8.99
C LEU A 341 7.08 -3.60 -8.32
N SER A 342 6.54 -4.50 -9.13
CA SER A 342 6.06 -5.80 -8.70
C SER A 342 7.12 -6.87 -8.96
N PHE A 343 7.16 -7.89 -8.11
CA PHE A 343 8.04 -9.04 -8.24
C PHE A 343 7.20 -10.31 -8.27
N GLN A 344 7.53 -11.24 -9.17
CA GLN A 344 6.92 -12.56 -9.25
C GLN A 344 7.97 -13.63 -9.56
N VAL A 345 7.64 -14.89 -9.26
CA VAL A 345 8.42 -16.06 -9.67
C VAL A 345 7.72 -16.73 -10.86
N GLY A 346 8.47 -17.02 -11.93
CA GLY A 346 7.92 -17.66 -13.11
C GLY A 346 8.97 -17.98 -14.17
N ASP A 347 8.53 -18.26 -15.40
CA ASP A 347 9.43 -18.37 -16.55
C ASP A 347 9.80 -16.96 -17.04
N ALA A 348 11.08 -16.59 -16.90
CA ALA A 348 11.56 -15.29 -17.34
C ALA A 348 11.69 -15.16 -18.87
N GLY A 349 11.55 -16.28 -19.60
CA GLY A 349 11.68 -16.38 -21.04
C GLY A 349 13.10 -16.67 -21.51
N LYS A 350 13.33 -16.45 -22.81
CA LYS A 350 14.61 -16.72 -23.47
C LYS A 350 15.16 -15.47 -24.16
N ASP A 351 16.48 -15.37 -24.23
CA ASP A 351 17.16 -14.37 -25.05
C ASP A 351 17.02 -14.66 -26.56
N ASN A 352 17.54 -13.76 -27.40
CA ASN A 352 17.51 -13.89 -28.86
C ASN A 352 18.30 -15.11 -29.39
N GLN A 353 19.14 -15.72 -28.56
CA GLN A 353 19.95 -16.89 -28.84
C GLN A 353 19.29 -18.19 -28.30
N GLY A 354 18.14 -18.08 -27.64
CA GLY A 354 17.37 -19.19 -27.08
C GLY A 354 17.85 -19.67 -25.71
N ASN A 355 18.75 -18.94 -25.05
CA ASN A 355 19.18 -19.23 -23.68
C ASN A 355 18.14 -18.70 -22.69
N ASP A 356 17.93 -19.41 -21.58
CA ASP A 356 17.01 -18.98 -20.54
C ASP A 356 17.52 -17.70 -19.85
N LEU A 357 16.60 -16.77 -19.65
CA LEU A 357 16.87 -15.52 -18.94
C LEU A 357 16.88 -15.79 -17.43
N ASN A 358 17.75 -15.08 -16.72
CA ASN A 358 17.82 -15.19 -15.26
C ASN A 358 16.63 -14.48 -14.57
N ALA A 359 16.18 -13.40 -15.19
CA ALA A 359 15.03 -12.61 -14.82
C ALA A 359 14.66 -11.72 -16.02
N ASN A 360 13.50 -11.09 -15.95
CA ASN A 360 13.05 -10.13 -16.96
C ASN A 360 12.19 -9.05 -16.30
N THR A 361 12.42 -7.80 -16.70
CA THR A 361 11.59 -6.67 -16.31
C THR A 361 10.68 -6.25 -17.46
N ASN A 362 9.37 -6.38 -17.25
CA ASN A 362 8.36 -5.96 -18.20
C ASN A 362 7.53 -4.80 -17.65
N ARG A 363 7.20 -3.85 -18.53
CA ARG A 363 6.22 -2.82 -18.20
C ARG A 363 4.81 -3.37 -18.45
N ILE A 364 3.97 -3.35 -17.43
CA ILE A 364 2.57 -3.80 -17.51
C ILE A 364 1.65 -2.63 -17.87
N SER A 365 1.87 -1.45 -17.27
CA SER A 365 1.12 -0.23 -17.56
C SER A 365 2.02 1.01 -17.47
N LYS A 366 1.48 2.23 -17.59
CA LYS A 366 2.28 3.47 -17.38
C LYS A 366 2.84 3.59 -15.97
N THR A 367 2.13 3.00 -15.01
CA THR A 367 2.43 3.06 -13.59
C THR A 367 2.99 1.76 -13.04
N ASN A 368 2.83 0.63 -13.74
CA ASN A 368 3.17 -0.69 -13.20
C ASN A 368 4.28 -1.38 -13.99
N PHE A 369 5.30 -1.84 -13.28
CA PHE A 369 6.47 -2.57 -13.77
C PHE A 369 6.55 -3.91 -13.04
N MET A 370 6.84 -5.00 -13.76
CA MET A 370 6.87 -6.36 -13.23
C MET A 370 8.22 -7.00 -13.49
N ILE A 371 8.89 -7.44 -12.43
CA ILE A 371 10.10 -8.24 -12.47
C ILE A 371 9.71 -9.71 -12.29
N THR A 372 9.98 -10.52 -13.30
CA THR A 372 9.85 -11.98 -13.21
C THR A 372 11.22 -12.58 -12.91
N LEU A 373 11.37 -13.16 -11.73
CA LEU A 373 12.55 -13.94 -11.36
C LEU A 373 12.36 -15.38 -11.83
N ASP A 374 13.35 -15.91 -12.55
CA ASP A 374 13.26 -17.28 -13.06
C ASP A 374 13.27 -18.30 -11.92
N GLU A 375 12.35 -19.27 -11.94
CA GLU A 375 12.23 -20.25 -10.85
C GLU A 375 13.47 -21.16 -10.75
N GLU A 376 14.07 -21.55 -11.89
CA GLU A 376 15.29 -22.35 -11.90
C GLU A 376 16.48 -21.54 -11.40
N ARG A 377 16.52 -20.24 -11.73
CA ARG A 377 17.50 -19.30 -11.19
C ARG A 377 17.47 -19.27 -9.68
N LEU A 378 16.29 -19.12 -9.08
CA LEU A 378 16.15 -18.99 -7.63
C LEU A 378 16.76 -20.20 -6.92
N LYS A 379 16.44 -21.41 -7.36
CA LYS A 379 16.88 -22.71 -6.77
C LYS A 379 18.38 -22.99 -6.88
N ASN A 380 19.05 -22.40 -7.87
CA ASN A 380 20.42 -22.75 -8.23
C ASN A 380 21.42 -21.63 -7.96
N SER A 381 20.95 -20.42 -7.66
CA SER A 381 21.77 -19.25 -7.38
C SER A 381 22.31 -19.25 -5.96
N THR A 382 23.36 -18.47 -5.73
CA THR A 382 23.67 -17.95 -4.39
C THR A 382 22.76 -16.76 -4.05
N SER A 383 22.60 -16.44 -2.76
CA SER A 383 21.85 -15.25 -2.34
C SER A 383 22.46 -13.96 -2.90
N LEU A 384 23.79 -13.87 -2.97
CA LEU A 384 24.50 -12.72 -3.55
C LEU A 384 24.28 -12.62 -5.07
N GLY A 385 24.29 -13.75 -5.78
CA GLY A 385 23.96 -13.81 -7.20
C GLY A 385 22.52 -13.38 -7.49
N LEU A 386 21.58 -13.76 -6.61
CA LEU A 386 20.18 -13.37 -6.70
C LEU A 386 19.97 -11.87 -6.40
N ALA A 387 20.62 -11.35 -5.35
CA ALA A 387 20.61 -9.93 -5.03
C ALA A 387 21.13 -9.08 -6.21
N SER A 388 22.21 -9.53 -6.86
CA SER A 388 22.74 -8.90 -8.07
C SER A 388 21.74 -8.90 -9.23
N THR A 389 20.97 -9.97 -9.40
CA THR A 389 19.92 -10.04 -10.43
C THR A 389 18.77 -9.10 -10.09
N ILE A 390 18.24 -9.12 -8.86
CA ILE A 390 17.14 -8.22 -8.43
C ILE A 390 17.52 -6.76 -8.63
N LEU A 391 18.74 -6.37 -8.25
CA LEU A 391 19.22 -4.99 -8.45
C LEU A 391 19.29 -4.60 -9.93
N HIS A 392 19.77 -5.50 -10.78
CA HIS A 392 19.82 -5.26 -12.23
C HIS A 392 18.42 -5.05 -12.82
N GLU A 393 17.47 -5.88 -12.44
CA GLU A 393 16.08 -5.75 -12.90
C GLU A 393 15.39 -4.50 -12.33
N ALA A 394 15.66 -4.13 -11.08
CA ALA A 394 15.16 -2.89 -10.50
C ALA A 394 15.65 -1.65 -11.26
N MET A 395 16.90 -1.67 -11.76
CA MET A 395 17.40 -0.64 -12.67
C MET A 395 16.57 -0.57 -13.96
N HIS A 396 16.23 -1.71 -14.58
CA HIS A 396 15.33 -1.71 -15.74
C HIS A 396 13.96 -1.12 -15.42
N GLY A 397 13.40 -1.42 -14.25
CA GLY A 397 12.14 -0.85 -13.77
C GLY A 397 12.24 0.68 -13.70
N TYR A 398 13.26 1.19 -13.02
CA TYR A 398 13.50 2.62 -12.88
C TYR A 398 13.69 3.34 -14.23
N LEU A 399 14.53 2.80 -15.12
CA LEU A 399 14.75 3.40 -16.43
C LEU A 399 13.49 3.39 -17.30
N SER A 400 12.68 2.33 -17.19
CA SER A 400 11.39 2.27 -17.87
C SER A 400 10.45 3.34 -17.32
N PHE A 401 10.38 3.52 -16.01
CA PHE A 401 9.68 4.63 -15.38
C PHE A 401 10.13 5.98 -15.96
N SER A 402 11.44 6.26 -15.95
CA SER A 402 12.00 7.52 -16.44
C SER A 402 11.57 7.79 -17.89
N ILE A 403 11.85 6.84 -18.80
CA ILE A 403 11.59 6.98 -20.25
C ILE A 403 10.12 7.29 -20.54
N TYR A 404 9.19 6.64 -19.86
CA TYR A 404 7.77 6.74 -20.20
C TYR A 404 7.04 7.87 -19.47
N ASN A 405 7.51 8.28 -18.29
CA ASN A 405 6.83 9.29 -17.48
C ASN A 405 7.45 10.69 -17.59
N GLY A 406 8.62 10.82 -18.23
CA GLY A 406 9.06 11.99 -19.02
C GLY A 406 9.22 13.34 -18.32
N SER A 407 8.63 13.56 -17.15
CA SER A 407 8.34 14.88 -16.57
C SER A 407 8.85 15.09 -15.14
N GLU A 408 9.14 14.01 -14.41
CA GLU A 408 9.54 14.11 -12.99
C GLU A 408 11.07 14.11 -12.77
N ASP A 409 11.86 13.50 -13.67
CA ASP A 409 13.33 13.67 -13.72
C ASP A 409 13.80 14.07 -15.14
N PRO A 410 13.79 15.38 -15.45
CA PRO A 410 14.20 15.87 -16.76
C PRO A 410 15.64 15.53 -17.14
N GLY A 411 16.52 15.33 -16.15
CA GLY A 411 17.95 15.09 -16.38
C GLY A 411 18.23 13.67 -16.86
N THR A 412 17.70 12.67 -16.16
CA THR A 412 17.84 11.25 -16.55
C THR A 412 17.13 10.97 -17.88
N ASN A 413 15.95 11.57 -18.09
CA ASN A 413 15.20 11.42 -19.33
C ASN A 413 15.93 11.97 -20.54
N GLN A 414 16.53 13.15 -20.40
CA GLN A 414 17.32 13.73 -21.49
C GLN A 414 18.55 12.86 -21.80
N ALA A 415 19.26 12.36 -20.78
CA ALA A 415 20.42 11.49 -20.98
C ALA A 415 20.06 10.17 -21.65
N LEU A 416 18.97 9.51 -21.23
CA LEU A 416 18.46 8.29 -21.85
C LEU A 416 17.97 8.54 -23.28
N GLN A 417 17.27 9.65 -23.52
CA GLN A 417 16.77 10.01 -24.84
C GLN A 417 17.93 10.36 -25.79
N ASP A 418 18.96 11.06 -25.32
CA ASP A 418 20.17 11.37 -26.07
C ASP A 418 20.94 10.09 -26.40
N LEU A 419 21.08 9.18 -25.44
CA LEU A 419 21.68 7.87 -25.64
C LEU A 419 20.89 7.06 -26.67
N TYR A 420 19.58 6.93 -26.49
CA TYR A 420 18.68 6.27 -27.44
C TYR A 420 18.81 6.83 -28.86
N ASN A 421 18.78 8.16 -29.01
CA ASN A 421 18.94 8.85 -30.28
C ASN A 421 20.34 8.62 -30.88
N SER A 422 21.39 8.53 -30.06
CA SER A 422 22.75 8.22 -30.53
C SER A 422 22.91 6.77 -31.00
N LEU A 423 22.10 5.85 -30.46
CA LEU A 423 22.11 4.43 -30.78
C LEU A 423 21.11 4.04 -31.89
N GLN A 424 20.12 4.88 -32.20
CA GLN A 424 19.16 4.72 -33.30
C GLN A 424 19.77 4.35 -34.66
N PRO A 425 20.90 4.93 -35.11
CA PRO A 425 21.56 4.52 -36.35
C PRO A 425 22.00 3.06 -36.38
N LYS A 426 22.16 2.43 -35.21
CA LYS A 426 22.52 1.00 -35.04
C LYS A 426 21.31 0.07 -34.96
N LYS A 427 20.06 0.59 -34.98
CA LYS A 427 18.82 -0.18 -34.81
C LYS A 427 18.79 -1.06 -33.55
N LEU A 428 19.43 -0.60 -32.48
CA LEU A 428 19.36 -1.31 -31.19
C LEU A 428 17.96 -1.15 -30.60
N ASP A 429 17.48 -2.20 -29.92
CA ASP A 429 16.22 -2.14 -29.20
C ASP A 429 16.36 -1.33 -27.89
N ILE A 430 15.22 -1.05 -27.27
CA ILE A 430 15.16 -0.26 -26.03
C ILE A 430 15.89 -0.94 -24.87
N VAL A 431 15.87 -2.27 -24.83
CA VAL A 431 16.52 -3.07 -23.78
C VAL A 431 18.02 -2.89 -23.87
N MET A 432 18.58 -2.95 -25.07
CA MET A 432 20.00 -2.75 -25.29
C MET A 432 20.43 -1.30 -25.01
N THR A 433 19.56 -0.32 -25.29
CA THR A 433 19.81 1.07 -24.88
C THR A 433 19.87 1.20 -23.36
N GLN A 434 18.97 0.53 -22.63
CA GLN A 434 19.00 0.49 -21.17
C GLN A 434 20.27 -0.20 -20.66
N HIS A 435 20.69 -1.32 -21.24
CA HIS A 435 21.94 -1.98 -20.87
C HIS A 435 23.17 -1.06 -21.04
N GLU A 436 23.26 -0.31 -22.15
CA GLU A 436 24.36 0.65 -22.33
C GLU A 436 24.34 1.72 -21.23
N PHE A 437 23.16 2.21 -20.83
CA PHE A 437 23.03 3.16 -19.72
C PHE A 437 23.43 2.53 -18.36
N ILE A 438 22.93 1.34 -18.04
CA ILE A 438 23.23 0.62 -16.80
C ILE A 438 24.74 0.35 -16.67
N SER A 439 25.46 0.19 -17.79
CA SER A 439 26.91 -0.03 -17.77
C SER A 439 27.72 1.11 -17.13
N ASP A 440 27.18 2.33 -17.10
CA ASP A 440 27.79 3.46 -16.40
C ASP A 440 27.58 3.41 -14.87
N TYR A 441 26.67 2.55 -14.40
CA TYR A 441 26.30 2.40 -12.98
C TYR A 441 26.86 1.12 -12.33
N VAL A 442 27.75 0.38 -13.02
CA VAL A 442 28.35 -0.85 -12.49
C VAL A 442 29.00 -0.64 -11.12
N ASP A 443 29.71 0.46 -10.91
CA ASP A 443 30.34 0.76 -9.61
C ASP A 443 29.30 1.05 -8.50
N ALA A 444 28.17 1.68 -8.85
CA ALA A 444 27.08 1.94 -7.92
C ALA A 444 26.32 0.68 -7.51
N MET A 445 26.06 -0.19 -8.48
CA MET A 445 25.48 -1.50 -8.20
C MET A 445 26.42 -2.35 -7.34
N ALA A 446 27.72 -2.33 -7.64
CA ALA A 446 28.71 -3.08 -6.88
C ALA A 446 28.79 -2.62 -5.43
N TYR A 447 28.68 -1.30 -5.21
CA TYR A 447 28.62 -0.75 -3.87
C TYR A 447 27.37 -1.20 -3.11
N SER A 448 26.19 -1.13 -3.74
CA SER A 448 24.93 -1.56 -3.12
C SER A 448 24.97 -3.03 -2.73
N LEU A 449 25.50 -3.90 -3.61
CA LEU A 449 25.72 -5.31 -3.28
C LEU A 449 26.68 -5.50 -2.11
N SER A 450 27.73 -4.67 -2.03
CA SER A 450 28.68 -4.75 -0.92
C SER A 450 28.05 -4.39 0.43
N VAL A 451 27.15 -3.41 0.46
CA VAL A 451 26.46 -3.00 1.68
C VAL A 451 25.44 -4.07 2.08
N TRP A 452 24.66 -4.57 1.12
CA TRP A 452 23.70 -5.65 1.34
C TRP A 452 24.34 -6.91 1.93
N ASP A 453 25.53 -7.28 1.42
CA ASP A 453 26.32 -8.45 1.85
C ASP A 453 27.28 -8.15 3.02
N ASP A 454 27.10 -7.04 3.74
CA ASP A 454 27.93 -6.62 4.89
C ASP A 454 29.45 -6.62 4.59
N HIS A 455 29.82 -6.29 3.36
CA HIS A 455 31.17 -6.24 2.83
C HIS A 455 31.98 -7.54 3.02
N LYS A 456 31.33 -8.71 2.99
CA LYS A 456 32.03 -10.02 3.11
C LYS A 456 33.03 -10.28 1.97
N GLN A 457 32.88 -9.64 0.82
CA GLN A 457 33.74 -9.82 -0.35
C GLN A 457 34.49 -8.53 -0.73
N ASP A 458 35.55 -8.69 -1.53
CA ASP A 458 36.25 -7.55 -2.11
C ASP A 458 35.38 -6.80 -3.12
N MET A 459 35.49 -5.47 -3.17
CA MET A 459 34.80 -4.64 -4.18
C MET A 459 35.05 -5.07 -5.62
N SER A 460 36.23 -5.64 -5.92
CA SER A 460 36.52 -6.19 -7.25
C SER A 460 35.62 -7.37 -7.61
N TYR A 461 35.12 -8.12 -6.63
CA TYR A 461 34.18 -9.22 -6.82
C TYR A 461 32.77 -8.71 -7.08
N TYR A 462 32.26 -7.78 -6.25
CA TYR A 462 30.95 -7.16 -6.48
C TYR A 462 30.88 -6.47 -7.84
N ARG A 463 31.92 -5.75 -8.26
CA ARG A 463 32.04 -5.17 -9.61
C ARG A 463 31.90 -6.23 -10.71
N LYS A 464 32.45 -7.43 -10.53
CA LYS A 464 32.29 -8.51 -11.52
C LYS A 464 30.82 -8.94 -11.61
N LEU A 465 30.13 -9.08 -10.48
CA LEU A 465 28.71 -9.46 -10.46
C LEU A 465 27.82 -8.39 -11.10
N SER A 466 28.12 -7.11 -10.86
CA SER A 466 27.40 -5.99 -11.45
C SER A 466 27.54 -5.87 -12.98
N TRP A 467 28.48 -6.59 -13.61
CA TRP A 467 28.54 -6.72 -15.06
C TRP A 467 27.61 -7.81 -15.63
N GLY A 468 26.94 -8.60 -14.78
CA GLY A 468 25.96 -9.60 -15.20
C GLY A 468 24.88 -8.99 -16.09
N GLY A 469 24.50 -9.68 -17.18
CA GLY A 469 23.56 -9.17 -18.19
C GLY A 469 24.17 -8.21 -19.21
N LEU A 470 25.17 -7.41 -18.84
CA LEU A 470 25.73 -6.31 -19.64
C LEU A 470 26.77 -6.71 -20.70
N HIS A 471 26.85 -8.00 -21.04
CA HIS A 471 27.91 -8.54 -21.88
C HIS A 471 27.88 -8.04 -23.34
N GLU A 472 26.74 -7.56 -23.82
CA GLU A 472 26.62 -7.02 -25.18
C GLU A 472 26.99 -5.52 -25.26
N THR A 473 27.14 -4.84 -24.12
CA THR A 473 27.38 -3.38 -24.07
C THR A 473 28.73 -2.99 -24.64
N THR A 474 28.82 -1.79 -25.20
CA THR A 474 30.06 -1.22 -25.74
C THR A 474 31.12 -1.12 -24.64
N ALA A 475 30.72 -0.71 -23.43
CA ALA A 475 31.60 -0.62 -22.27
C ALA A 475 32.20 -2.00 -21.92
N TYR A 476 31.37 -3.05 -21.80
CA TYR A 476 31.86 -4.41 -21.56
C TYR A 476 32.75 -4.89 -22.70
N GLN A 477 32.36 -4.65 -23.95
CA GLN A 477 33.13 -5.10 -25.12
C GLN A 477 34.50 -4.44 -25.24
N SER A 478 34.68 -3.24 -24.66
CA SER A 478 35.98 -2.55 -24.59
C SER A 478 36.94 -3.14 -23.55
N LEU A 479 36.47 -3.98 -22.62
CA LEU A 479 37.31 -4.59 -21.59
C LEU A 479 38.33 -5.57 -22.19
N HIS A 480 39.50 -5.66 -21.54
CA HIS A 480 40.49 -6.68 -21.88
C HIS A 480 39.89 -8.09 -21.71
N ASN A 481 40.25 -9.02 -22.61
CA ASN A 481 39.69 -10.37 -22.62
C ASN A 481 39.81 -11.08 -21.27
N SER A 482 40.93 -10.92 -20.54
CA SER A 482 41.09 -11.50 -19.21
C SER A 482 40.03 -11.00 -18.21
N LYS A 483 39.67 -9.72 -18.26
CA LYS A 483 38.60 -9.17 -17.40
C LYS A 483 37.24 -9.73 -17.76
N LYS A 484 36.94 -9.85 -19.07
CA LYS A 484 35.69 -10.49 -19.54
C LYS A 484 35.58 -11.93 -19.06
N TYR A 485 36.68 -12.68 -19.11
CA TYR A 485 36.75 -14.04 -18.58
C TYR A 485 36.47 -14.08 -17.08
N ASP A 486 37.14 -13.24 -16.28
CA ASP A 486 36.94 -13.18 -14.84
C ASP A 486 35.50 -12.80 -14.44
N ILE A 487 34.90 -11.86 -15.18
CA ILE A 487 33.52 -11.43 -14.97
C ILE A 487 32.56 -12.59 -15.24
N ARG A 488 32.70 -13.24 -16.40
CA ARG A 488 31.83 -14.36 -16.77
C ARG A 488 31.97 -15.52 -15.79
N ASP A 489 33.20 -15.87 -15.39
CA ASP A 489 33.44 -16.95 -14.44
C ASP A 489 32.85 -16.65 -13.06
N ALA A 490 32.93 -15.41 -12.57
CA ALA A 490 32.32 -15.01 -11.30
C ALA A 490 30.78 -15.07 -11.36
N ASN A 491 30.17 -14.50 -12.40
CA ASN A 491 28.72 -14.53 -12.58
C ASN A 491 28.21 -15.96 -12.72
N GLU A 492 28.88 -16.80 -13.52
CA GLU A 492 28.48 -18.20 -13.70
C GLU A 492 28.64 -19.02 -12.41
N ALA A 493 29.65 -18.70 -11.59
CA ALA A 493 29.86 -19.36 -10.32
C ALA A 493 28.73 -19.08 -9.33
N GLU A 494 28.37 -17.80 -9.13
CA GLU A 494 27.19 -17.39 -8.35
C GLU A 494 25.90 -17.91 -8.99
N ARG A 495 25.88 -18.03 -10.32
CA ARG A 495 24.69 -18.48 -11.04
C ARG A 495 24.32 -19.92 -10.70
N LYS A 496 25.33 -20.77 -10.61
CA LYS A 496 25.19 -22.22 -10.39
C LYS A 496 25.43 -22.64 -8.95
N ASN A 497 25.62 -21.69 -8.03
CA ASN A 497 26.06 -21.96 -6.66
C ASN A 497 27.23 -22.95 -6.62
N SER A 498 28.22 -22.70 -7.50
CA SER A 498 29.36 -23.60 -7.65
C SER A 498 30.35 -23.44 -6.49
N ASN A 499 31.31 -24.35 -6.36
CA ASN A 499 32.40 -24.22 -5.38
C ASN A 499 33.31 -22.99 -5.57
N LYS A 500 33.18 -22.26 -6.68
CA LYS A 500 33.87 -20.99 -6.93
C LYS A 500 33.04 -19.77 -6.54
N ALA A 501 31.76 -19.98 -6.22
CA ALA A 501 30.90 -18.93 -5.72
C ALA A 501 31.40 -18.47 -4.35
N LYS A 502 31.24 -17.19 -4.05
CA LYS A 502 31.56 -16.60 -2.76
C LYS A 502 30.31 -16.19 -1.97
N GLY A 503 29.17 -16.05 -2.64
CA GLY A 503 27.89 -15.90 -1.96
C GLY A 503 27.48 -17.16 -1.22
N ASP A 504 26.69 -16.98 -0.16
CA ASP A 504 26.04 -18.08 0.54
C ASP A 504 25.04 -18.78 -0.39
N SER A 505 24.78 -20.08 -0.16
CA SER A 505 23.80 -20.85 -0.94
C SER A 505 22.45 -20.13 -0.94
N GLY A 506 21.84 -19.99 -2.12
CA GLY A 506 20.59 -19.26 -2.28
C GLY A 506 19.37 -20.03 -1.79
N CYS A 507 18.24 -19.63 -2.36
CA CYS A 507 16.97 -20.31 -2.25
C CYS A 507 17.04 -21.73 -2.88
#